data_AF-A0A1G5WFQ8-F1
#
_entry.id   AF-A0A1G5WFQ8-F1
#
_cell.length_a   1.000
_cell.length_b   1.000
_cell.length_c   1.000
_cell.angle_alpha   90.00
_cell.angle_beta   90.00
_cell.angle_gamma   90.00
#
_symmetry.space_group_name_H-M   'P 1'
#
loop_
_entity.id
_entity.type
_entity.pdbx_description
1 polymer ?
#
loop_
_entity_poly.entity_id
_entity_poly.type
_entity_poly.pdbx_seq_one_letter_code
_entity_poly.pdbx_strand_id
1 'polypeptide(L)'
;MKALLQTLSFLTGGVSLVLSPLASADFISDSKANLNLRNFYFNNDNRDGAAAPSKTEEWGQAFMLNYQSGFTDGTVGFGLDAIGLLGLKLDSGAGRHVGGSMFPNDGDKAADQWARLGATAKMRVSKTELRYGTLQPKLPILVSNDGRLLPQTFEGGQVTSNEIDNLTFTAGQLEHATGRASSDSAGLAVAGGTQGSNKFTFAGGDYKLTKDLTAQYYYANLEDYYQQHFAGLLHVLPLGEYGSLKTDLRYFKTTSDGKNSSAAGRASGYKLGGFTKDGSGEIDNDTWSAAFIYSLGGHAITAGYQRVSEDSNFTQLNQGGLVGKGEGGASLYLYTDRTIQTFIQAGERTAFAQYAYDFAALGVPGLKASVMYLKGDNIQTASGRDASEWERDISLDYVIQSGALKNVGFGWRNGMSRSDIARDQDQNRLFVSYSIPLM
;
A
#
# COMPACT_ATOMS: atom_id res chain seq x y z
N MET A 1 13.44 36.16 1.51
CA MET A 1 12.93 34.89 0.92
C MET A 1 12.81 34.90 -0.62
N LYS A 2 13.35 35.92 -1.33
CA LYS A 2 13.41 35.97 -2.81
C LYS A 2 14.81 35.70 -3.40
N ALA A 3 15.84 35.52 -2.56
CA ALA A 3 17.23 35.34 -3.00
C ALA A 3 17.72 33.88 -2.94
N LEU A 4 16.89 32.93 -2.47
CA LEU A 4 17.26 31.51 -2.39
C LEU A 4 16.83 30.69 -3.63
N LEU A 5 16.02 31.27 -4.53
CA LEU A 5 15.57 30.60 -5.75
C LEU A 5 16.53 30.74 -6.95
N GLN A 6 17.58 31.57 -6.85
CA GLN A 6 18.51 31.79 -7.97
C GLN A 6 19.76 30.89 -7.95
N THR A 7 19.96 30.09 -6.91
CA THR A 7 21.21 29.31 -6.74
C THR A 7 21.09 27.84 -7.15
N LEU A 8 19.92 27.38 -7.61
CA LEU A 8 19.70 25.99 -8.06
C LEU A 8 19.78 25.84 -9.60
N SER A 9 20.58 26.68 -10.27
CA SER A 9 20.69 26.69 -11.75
C SER A 9 22.09 26.38 -12.29
N PHE A 10 23.02 25.84 -11.49
CA PHE A 10 24.41 25.60 -11.92
C PHE A 10 24.93 24.16 -11.84
N LEU A 11 24.06 23.15 -11.87
CA LEU A 11 24.51 21.74 -11.96
C LEU A 11 23.82 20.90 -13.05
N THR A 12 23.53 21.53 -14.19
CA THR A 12 23.08 20.83 -15.41
C THR A 12 23.93 21.26 -16.60
N GLY A 13 25.18 20.81 -16.62
CA GLY A 13 26.07 20.99 -17.76
C GLY A 13 26.02 19.78 -18.68
N GLY A 14 25.25 19.88 -19.77
CA GLY A 14 25.41 19.02 -20.95
C GLY A 14 24.17 18.25 -21.39
N VAL A 15 23.19 18.95 -21.98
CA VAL A 15 22.62 18.74 -23.34
C VAL A 15 21.67 19.93 -23.55
N SER A 16 22.12 20.91 -24.33
CA SER A 16 21.35 22.11 -24.63
C SER A 16 20.29 21.81 -25.69
N LEU A 17 19.09 21.42 -25.27
CA LEU A 17 17.88 21.66 -26.04
C LEU A 17 17.35 23.04 -25.63
N VAL A 18 17.26 23.95 -26.60
CA VAL A 18 16.70 25.29 -26.42
C VAL A 18 15.22 25.15 -26.07
N LEU A 19 14.90 25.02 -24.79
CA LEU A 19 13.53 25.07 -24.29
C LEU A 19 13.04 26.50 -24.38
N SER A 20 12.00 26.72 -25.18
CA SER A 20 11.39 28.02 -25.40
C SER A 20 10.82 28.58 -24.08
N PRO A 21 10.88 29.90 -23.83
CA PRO A 21 10.40 30.50 -22.57
C PRO A 21 8.90 30.30 -22.30
N LEU A 22 8.09 30.04 -23.34
CA LEU A 22 6.67 29.68 -23.21
C LEU A 22 6.50 28.27 -22.62
N ALA A 23 7.27 27.28 -23.08
CA ALA A 23 7.22 25.90 -22.56
C ALA A 23 7.64 25.79 -21.09
N SER A 24 8.33 26.81 -20.55
CA SER A 24 8.69 26.89 -19.13
C SER A 24 7.57 27.48 -18.26
N ALA A 25 6.61 28.19 -18.83
CA ALA A 25 5.52 28.83 -18.09
C ALA A 25 4.59 27.77 -17.50
N ASP A 26 3.98 26.91 -18.34
CA ASP A 26 3.04 25.87 -17.92
C ASP A 26 3.72 24.78 -17.06
N PHE A 27 4.98 24.47 -17.34
CA PHE A 27 5.77 23.56 -16.50
C PHE A 27 5.90 24.05 -15.05
N ILE A 28 6.15 25.35 -14.84
CA ILE A 28 6.32 25.92 -13.49
C ILE A 28 4.99 26.38 -12.88
N SER A 29 4.09 26.99 -13.66
CA SER A 29 2.81 27.51 -13.16
C SER A 29 1.87 26.41 -12.70
N ASP A 30 1.90 25.25 -13.36
CA ASP A 30 1.08 24.10 -12.98
C ASP A 30 1.79 23.20 -11.97
N SER A 31 2.98 23.58 -11.52
CA SER A 31 3.70 22.84 -10.49
C SER A 31 2.99 22.92 -9.16
N LYS A 32 2.99 21.81 -8.43
CA LYS A 32 2.47 21.70 -7.07
C LYS A 32 3.54 21.12 -6.18
N ALA A 33 3.71 21.71 -5.00
CA ALA A 33 4.62 21.20 -4.00
C ALA A 33 3.93 21.16 -2.64
N ASN A 34 4.01 20.01 -1.97
CA ASN A 34 3.45 19.83 -0.63
C ASN A 34 4.50 19.20 0.29
N LEU A 35 4.63 19.75 1.50
CA LEU A 35 5.35 19.11 2.60
C LEU A 35 4.35 18.47 3.54
N ASN A 36 4.29 17.14 3.55
CA ASN A 36 3.47 16.39 4.48
C ASN A 36 4.28 16.05 5.73
N LEU A 37 3.75 16.41 6.89
CA LEU A 37 4.29 16.11 8.21
C LEU A 37 3.48 14.96 8.81
N ARG A 38 4.15 13.95 9.36
CA ARG A 38 3.51 12.84 10.07
C ARG A 38 4.26 12.52 11.35
N ASN A 39 3.65 12.79 12.49
CA ASN A 39 4.12 12.27 13.77
C ASN A 39 3.41 10.93 14.01
N PHE A 40 4.12 9.86 14.37
CA PHE A 40 3.54 8.52 14.45
C PHE A 40 4.12 7.76 15.64
N TYR A 41 3.28 7.49 16.62
CA TYR A 41 3.52 6.55 17.71
C TYR A 41 2.89 5.18 17.39
N PHE A 42 3.69 4.12 17.51
CA PHE A 42 3.30 2.74 17.26
C PHE A 42 3.64 1.89 18.48
N ASN A 43 2.68 1.09 18.94
CA ASN A 43 2.90 0.11 20.00
C ASN A 43 2.14 -1.18 19.64
N ASN A 44 2.87 -2.30 19.57
CA ASN A 44 2.35 -3.64 19.38
C ASN A 44 2.80 -4.52 20.55
N ASP A 45 1.89 -4.84 21.44
CA ASP A 45 2.11 -5.69 22.61
C ASP A 45 1.73 -7.14 22.28
N ASN A 46 2.70 -8.06 22.36
CA ASN A 46 2.42 -9.48 22.22
C ASN A 46 1.90 -10.02 23.56
N ARG A 47 0.71 -10.62 23.55
CA ARG A 47 -0.02 -11.01 24.77
C ARG A 47 0.30 -12.43 25.23
N ASP A 48 0.94 -13.21 24.38
CA ASP A 48 1.37 -14.58 24.64
C ASP A 48 2.77 -14.87 24.06
N GLY A 49 3.30 -16.06 24.35
CA GLY A 49 4.62 -16.52 23.91
C GLY A 49 5.80 -15.99 24.74
N ALA A 50 6.89 -16.77 24.78
CA ALA A 50 8.09 -16.46 25.57
C ALA A 50 9.20 -15.72 24.79
N ALA A 51 9.02 -15.54 23.47
CA ALA A 51 10.03 -14.94 22.60
C ALA A 51 10.11 -13.40 22.76
N ALA A 52 11.33 -12.88 22.81
CA ALA A 52 11.61 -11.45 22.77
C ALA A 52 11.51 -10.90 21.32
N PRO A 53 11.08 -9.64 21.14
CA PRO A 53 10.61 -8.74 22.19
C PRO A 53 9.16 -9.01 22.62
N SER A 54 8.84 -8.67 23.87
CA SER A 54 7.45 -8.70 24.38
C SER A 54 6.56 -7.67 23.68
N LYS A 55 7.14 -6.55 23.25
CA LYS A 55 6.46 -5.49 22.51
C LYS A 55 7.37 -4.84 21.47
N THR A 56 6.77 -4.30 20.42
CA THR A 56 7.41 -3.33 19.52
C THR A 56 6.82 -1.96 19.82
N GLU A 57 7.64 -0.99 20.21
CA GLU A 57 7.17 0.34 20.62
C GLU A 57 8.13 1.43 20.12
N GLU A 58 7.59 2.31 19.29
CA GLU A 58 8.35 3.13 18.37
C GLU A 58 7.63 4.47 18.12
N TRP A 59 8.34 5.58 18.19
CA TRP A 59 7.80 6.92 17.95
C TRP A 59 8.71 7.71 17.00
N GLY A 60 8.13 8.26 15.93
CA GLY A 60 8.88 9.00 14.92
C GLY A 60 8.17 10.20 14.34
N GLN A 61 8.96 11.03 13.68
CA GLN A 61 8.52 12.16 12.87
C GLN A 61 8.96 11.96 11.41
N ALA A 62 8.01 12.07 10.49
CA ALA A 62 8.24 12.03 9.05
C ALA A 62 8.05 13.41 8.41
N PHE A 63 8.87 13.67 7.39
CA PHE A 63 8.77 14.78 6.47
C PHE A 63 8.73 14.21 5.06
N MET A 64 7.68 14.51 4.30
CA MET A 64 7.47 13.98 2.96
C MET A 64 7.19 15.13 1.99
N LEU A 65 8.24 15.55 1.30
CA LEU A 65 8.16 16.53 0.21
C LEU A 65 7.67 15.82 -1.05
N ASN A 66 6.58 16.32 -1.62
CA ASN A 66 6.07 15.86 -2.91
C ASN A 66 6.04 17.06 -3.85
N TYR A 67 6.81 16.98 -4.93
CA TYR A 67 6.83 17.96 -6.00
C TYR A 67 6.32 17.32 -7.28
N GLN A 68 5.40 17.99 -7.95
CA GLN A 68 4.90 17.57 -9.26
C GLN A 68 4.96 18.77 -10.19
N SER A 69 5.73 18.69 -11.27
CA SER A 69 5.74 19.78 -12.26
C SER A 69 4.43 19.82 -13.06
N GLY A 70 4.22 20.91 -13.81
CA GLY A 70 3.35 20.89 -14.98
C GLY A 70 3.90 20.02 -16.11
N PHE A 71 3.26 20.08 -17.27
CA PHE A 71 3.83 19.56 -18.52
C PHE A 71 4.30 20.74 -19.37
N THR A 72 5.39 20.56 -20.12
CA THR A 72 5.78 21.53 -21.15
C THR A 72 4.70 21.63 -22.24
N ASP A 73 4.57 22.81 -22.84
CA ASP A 73 3.68 23.03 -23.98
C ASP A 73 4.01 22.17 -25.20
N GLY A 74 2.97 21.78 -25.92
CA GLY A 74 3.07 21.09 -27.21
C GLY A 74 2.29 19.78 -27.27
N THR A 75 2.33 19.13 -28.44
CA THR A 75 1.68 17.82 -28.67
C THR A 75 2.21 16.73 -27.74
N VAL A 76 3.49 16.80 -27.40
CA VAL A 76 4.15 15.95 -26.41
C VAL A 76 4.61 16.82 -25.27
N GLY A 77 3.97 16.67 -24.11
CA GLY A 77 4.33 17.40 -22.90
C GLY A 77 5.28 16.57 -22.03
N PHE A 78 6.33 17.19 -21.51
CA PHE A 78 7.28 16.58 -20.58
C PHE A 78 7.17 17.20 -19.20
N GLY A 79 7.39 16.40 -18.17
CA GLY A 79 7.33 16.81 -16.78
C GLY A 79 8.34 16.04 -15.91
N LEU A 80 8.54 16.53 -14.70
CA LEU A 80 9.36 15.89 -13.67
C LEU A 80 8.63 15.97 -12.32
N ASP A 81 8.42 14.82 -11.71
CA ASP A 81 8.00 14.73 -10.30
C ASP A 81 9.22 14.37 -9.44
N ALA A 82 9.17 14.77 -8.17
CA ALA A 82 10.17 14.40 -7.18
C ALA A 82 9.50 14.11 -5.82
N ILE A 83 10.05 13.13 -5.10
CA ILE A 83 9.62 12.77 -3.75
C ILE A 83 10.84 12.75 -2.83
N GLY A 84 10.78 13.52 -1.75
CA GLY A 84 11.77 13.53 -0.68
C GLY A 84 11.15 13.00 0.60
N LEU A 85 11.75 11.97 1.19
CA LEU A 85 11.27 11.31 2.40
C LEU A 85 12.36 11.38 3.46
N LEU A 86 12.00 11.80 4.66
CA LEU A 86 12.88 11.81 5.84
C LEU A 86 12.10 11.29 7.04
N GLY A 87 12.65 10.28 7.72
CA GLY A 87 12.17 9.77 9.00
C GLY A 87 13.18 10.09 10.09
N LEU A 88 12.70 10.61 11.23
CA LEU A 88 13.47 10.87 12.44
C LEU A 88 12.89 10.06 13.60
N LYS A 89 13.76 9.40 14.36
CA LYS A 89 13.39 8.72 15.59
C LYS A 89 13.23 9.71 16.72
N LEU A 90 12.11 9.62 17.43
CA LEU A 90 11.85 10.35 18.66
C LEU A 90 12.04 9.44 19.88
N ASP A 91 11.52 8.20 19.80
CA ASP A 91 11.75 7.16 20.81
C ASP A 91 11.74 5.76 20.17
N SER A 92 12.73 4.95 20.54
CA SER A 92 12.77 3.49 20.39
C SER A 92 13.97 2.99 21.21
N GLY A 93 14.12 1.68 21.40
CA GLY A 93 15.26 1.15 22.15
C GLY A 93 15.40 -0.36 22.05
N ALA A 94 16.51 -0.86 22.62
CA ALA A 94 16.78 -2.29 22.70
C ALA A 94 15.59 -3.02 23.37
N GLY A 95 15.15 -4.13 22.76
CA GLY A 95 14.01 -4.91 23.23
C GLY A 95 12.63 -4.29 22.92
N ARG A 96 12.56 -3.16 22.21
CA ARG A 96 11.31 -2.54 21.72
C ARG A 96 11.31 -2.30 20.21
N HIS A 97 12.38 -2.67 19.52
CA HIS A 97 12.52 -2.57 18.08
C HIS A 97 12.45 -3.96 17.44
N VAL A 98 11.68 -4.05 16.36
CA VAL A 98 11.70 -5.18 15.42
C VAL A 98 11.85 -4.56 14.04
N GLY A 99 12.94 -4.88 13.35
CA GLY A 99 13.22 -4.41 12.00
C GLY A 99 12.04 -4.57 11.05
N GLY A 100 11.84 -3.63 10.12
CA GLY A 100 10.69 -3.68 9.20
C GLY A 100 9.42 -3.02 9.71
N SER A 101 9.39 -2.58 10.97
CA SER A 101 8.22 -1.96 11.59
C SER A 101 8.09 -0.48 11.22
N MET A 102 8.66 0.42 12.02
CA MET A 102 8.65 1.87 11.75
C MET A 102 9.99 2.36 11.25
N PHE A 103 11.10 1.79 11.75
CA PHE A 103 12.48 2.21 11.49
C PHE A 103 13.28 1.09 10.79
N PRO A 104 14.24 1.39 9.89
CA PRO A 104 15.27 0.45 9.47
C PRO A 104 16.11 0.02 10.67
N ASN A 105 16.68 -1.16 10.55
CA ASN A 105 17.68 -1.65 11.49
C ASN A 105 19.01 -0.89 11.34
N ASP A 106 19.64 -0.59 12.47
CA ASP A 106 21.04 -0.21 12.65
C ASP A 106 21.67 -1.15 13.69
N GLY A 107 22.19 -2.28 13.20
CA GLY A 107 22.50 -3.43 14.05
C GLY A 107 21.24 -3.97 14.75
N ASP A 108 21.27 -4.03 16.08
CA ASP A 108 20.14 -4.50 16.91
C ASP A 108 19.18 -3.36 17.34
N LYS A 109 19.33 -2.15 16.78
CA LYS A 109 18.59 -0.96 17.19
C LYS A 109 17.87 -0.31 16.01
N ALA A 110 16.87 0.50 16.30
CA ALA A 110 16.26 1.38 15.31
C ALA A 110 17.25 2.49 14.91
N ALA A 111 17.41 2.74 13.61
CA ALA A 111 18.17 3.88 13.10
C ALA A 111 17.65 5.21 13.68
N ASP A 112 18.55 6.17 13.95
CA ASP A 112 18.18 7.49 14.47
C ASP A 112 17.44 8.34 13.42
N GLN A 113 17.82 8.18 12.16
CA GLN A 113 17.20 8.85 11.02
C GLN A 113 17.47 8.07 9.72
N TRP A 114 16.61 8.24 8.72
CA TRP A 114 16.89 7.83 7.34
C TRP A 114 16.17 8.71 6.34
N ALA A 115 16.66 8.71 5.10
CA ALA A 115 16.07 9.50 4.03
C ALA A 115 16.07 8.75 2.70
N ARG A 116 15.17 9.18 1.80
CA ARG A 116 15.09 8.75 0.40
C ARG A 116 14.78 9.95 -0.47
N LEU A 117 15.32 9.94 -1.67
CA LEU A 117 14.97 10.90 -2.71
C LEU A 117 14.67 10.11 -3.98
N GLY A 118 13.53 10.39 -4.58
CA GLY A 118 13.08 9.79 -5.82
C GLY A 118 12.72 10.85 -6.85
N ALA A 119 12.89 10.52 -8.12
CA ALA A 119 12.48 11.37 -9.24
C ALA A 119 11.72 10.53 -10.26
N THR A 120 10.79 11.17 -10.96
CA THR A 120 9.94 10.50 -11.96
C THR A 120 9.83 11.39 -13.18
N ALA A 121 10.44 10.97 -14.29
CA ALA A 121 10.20 11.60 -15.58
C ALA A 121 8.78 11.24 -16.02
N LYS A 122 8.03 12.22 -16.53
CA LYS A 122 6.70 12.00 -17.09
C LYS A 122 6.56 12.61 -18.47
N MET A 123 5.83 11.92 -19.33
CA MET A 123 5.53 12.34 -20.69
C MET A 123 4.03 12.15 -20.94
N ARG A 124 3.38 13.13 -21.55
CA ARG A 124 1.95 13.07 -21.89
C ARG A 124 1.73 13.38 -23.36
N VAL A 125 0.93 12.53 -24.00
CA VAL A 125 0.41 12.73 -25.36
C VAL A 125 -1.09 12.46 -25.31
N SER A 126 -1.91 13.42 -25.74
CA SER A 126 -3.38 13.33 -25.61
C SER A 126 -3.80 13.05 -24.14
N LYS A 127 -4.53 11.96 -23.89
CA LYS A 127 -5.02 11.50 -22.58
C LYS A 127 -4.19 10.32 -22.06
N THR A 128 -3.00 10.13 -22.62
CA THR A 128 -2.07 9.05 -22.28
C THR A 128 -0.81 9.62 -21.64
N GLU A 129 -0.47 9.11 -20.46
CA GLU A 129 0.67 9.54 -19.65
C GLU A 129 1.60 8.36 -19.38
N LEU A 130 2.88 8.53 -19.69
CA LEU A 130 3.98 7.66 -19.30
C LEU A 130 4.68 8.28 -18.08
N ARG A 131 4.99 7.46 -17.08
CA ARG A 131 5.85 7.78 -15.94
C ARG A 131 6.98 6.78 -15.85
N TYR A 132 8.20 7.26 -15.61
CA TYR A 132 9.38 6.41 -15.43
C TYR A 132 10.26 6.94 -14.29
N GLY A 133 10.58 6.09 -13.32
CA GLY A 133 11.34 6.43 -12.12
C GLY A 133 10.64 5.94 -10.86
N THR A 134 10.62 6.76 -9.81
CA THR A 134 9.96 6.41 -8.53
C THR A 134 8.44 6.45 -8.66
N LEU A 135 7.76 5.39 -8.26
CA LEU A 135 6.31 5.20 -8.37
C LEU A 135 5.72 4.76 -7.02
N GLN A 136 4.43 5.06 -6.83
CA GLN A 136 3.63 4.55 -5.71
C GLN A 136 2.31 3.95 -6.23
N PRO A 137 2.36 2.78 -6.91
CA PRO A 137 1.18 2.15 -7.50
C PRO A 137 0.08 1.87 -6.46
N LYS A 138 -1.17 2.03 -6.89
CA LYS A 138 -2.39 1.65 -6.18
C LYS A 138 -3.32 0.93 -7.14
N LEU A 139 -2.94 -0.29 -7.50
CA LEU A 139 -3.63 -1.15 -8.45
C LEU A 139 -4.14 -2.40 -7.72
N PRO A 140 -5.17 -3.10 -8.23
CA PRO A 140 -5.65 -4.32 -7.59
C PRO A 140 -4.58 -5.41 -7.41
N ILE A 141 -3.59 -5.44 -8.31
CA ILE A 141 -2.47 -6.39 -8.32
C ILE A 141 -1.23 -5.90 -7.54
N LEU A 142 -1.22 -4.66 -7.08
CA LEU A 142 -0.11 -4.05 -6.35
C LEU A 142 -0.52 -2.76 -5.63
N VAL A 143 -0.41 -2.74 -4.30
CA VAL A 143 -0.65 -1.55 -3.49
C VAL A 143 0.61 -1.19 -2.72
N SER A 144 1.13 0.02 -2.98
CA SER A 144 2.24 0.57 -2.19
C SER A 144 1.79 0.79 -0.75
N ASN A 145 2.52 0.23 0.21
CA ASN A 145 2.18 0.36 1.62
C ASN A 145 2.50 1.76 2.16
N ASP A 146 1.55 2.38 2.86
CA ASP A 146 1.75 3.65 3.60
C ASP A 146 1.23 3.53 5.05
N GLY A 147 1.29 2.31 5.61
CA GLY A 147 0.71 2.01 6.93
C GLY A 147 1.62 2.30 8.12
N ARG A 148 2.76 2.99 7.90
CA ARG A 148 3.83 3.24 8.89
C ARG A 148 4.36 4.68 8.76
N LEU A 149 5.60 4.95 9.19
CA LEU A 149 6.15 6.31 9.23
C LEU A 149 6.31 6.93 7.84
N LEU A 150 6.91 6.18 6.91
CA LEU A 150 7.12 6.57 5.51
C LEU A 150 6.52 5.52 4.56
N PRO A 151 6.13 5.92 3.34
CA PRO A 151 5.56 5.00 2.39
C PRO A 151 6.61 4.09 1.74
N GLN A 152 6.16 2.96 1.21
CA GLN A 152 6.88 2.16 0.22
C GLN A 152 6.90 2.90 -1.13
N THR A 153 7.98 2.70 -1.88
CA THR A 153 8.12 3.17 -3.25
C THR A 153 8.62 2.05 -4.15
N PHE A 154 8.28 2.13 -5.42
CA PHE A 154 8.77 1.24 -6.48
C PHE A 154 9.54 2.02 -7.52
N GLU A 155 10.39 1.33 -8.28
CA GLU A 155 11.10 1.90 -9.42
C GLU A 155 10.71 1.16 -10.69
N GLY A 156 10.39 1.90 -11.74
CA GLY A 156 10.02 1.32 -13.04
C GLY A 156 9.27 2.28 -13.95
N GLY A 157 8.55 1.71 -14.92
CA GLY A 157 7.74 2.44 -15.88
C GLY A 157 6.26 2.08 -15.80
N GLN A 158 5.38 3.07 -15.93
CA GLN A 158 3.94 2.89 -16.02
C GLN A 158 3.35 3.82 -17.08
N VAL A 159 2.46 3.29 -17.92
CA VAL A 159 1.61 4.04 -18.83
C VAL A 159 0.17 3.96 -18.33
N THR A 160 -0.52 5.10 -18.29
CA THR A 160 -1.96 5.17 -18.04
C THR A 160 -2.62 5.93 -19.19
N SER A 161 -3.64 5.34 -19.80
CA SER A 161 -4.33 5.86 -20.97
C SER A 161 -5.83 5.98 -20.72
N ASN A 162 -6.39 7.12 -21.11
CA ASN A 162 -7.83 7.41 -21.06
C ASN A 162 -8.36 7.83 -22.45
N GLU A 163 -7.80 7.27 -23.53
CA GLU A 163 -8.23 7.60 -24.91
C GLU A 163 -9.64 7.08 -25.22
N ILE A 164 -10.01 5.94 -24.66
CA ILE A 164 -11.33 5.33 -24.84
C ILE A 164 -12.25 5.82 -23.72
N ASP A 165 -13.41 6.35 -24.10
CA ASP A 165 -14.39 6.84 -23.14
C ASP A 165 -14.76 5.75 -22.12
N ASN A 166 -14.84 6.14 -20.85
CA ASN A 166 -15.15 5.29 -19.70
C ASN A 166 -14.12 4.19 -19.38
N LEU A 167 -13.03 4.07 -20.13
CA LEU A 167 -11.95 3.10 -19.88
C LEU A 167 -10.67 3.82 -19.44
N THR A 168 -10.17 3.46 -18.27
CA THR A 168 -8.79 3.75 -17.87
C THR A 168 -7.98 2.48 -18.04
N PHE A 169 -7.03 2.48 -18.97
CA PHE A 169 -6.09 1.38 -19.18
C PHE A 169 -4.75 1.73 -18.54
N THR A 170 -4.14 0.77 -17.84
CA THR A 170 -2.84 0.93 -17.18
C THR A 170 -1.97 -0.29 -17.46
N ALA A 171 -0.71 -0.06 -17.84
CA ALA A 171 0.29 -1.11 -18.02
C ALA A 171 1.68 -0.63 -17.60
N GLY A 172 2.57 -1.55 -17.26
CA GLY A 172 3.91 -1.18 -16.82
C GLY A 172 4.81 -2.35 -16.45
N GLN A 173 6.02 -2.00 -16.03
CA GLN A 173 6.99 -2.90 -15.44
C GLN A 173 7.68 -2.21 -14.26
N LEU A 174 7.79 -2.91 -13.14
CA LEU A 174 8.59 -2.48 -11.98
C LEU A 174 9.80 -3.39 -11.81
N GLU A 175 10.89 -2.80 -11.33
CA GLU A 175 12.19 -3.45 -11.22
C GLU A 175 12.66 -3.59 -9.77
N HIS A 176 12.39 -2.58 -8.95
CA HIS A 176 12.84 -2.56 -7.56
C HIS A 176 11.77 -1.98 -6.64
N ALA A 177 11.92 -2.27 -5.36
CA ALA A 177 11.13 -1.70 -4.29
C ALA A 177 12.03 -1.18 -3.18
N THR A 178 11.69 -0.03 -2.63
CA THR A 178 12.22 0.42 -1.34
C THR A 178 11.11 0.29 -0.30
N GLY A 179 11.30 -0.61 0.66
CA GLY A 179 10.33 -0.88 1.72
C GLY A 179 10.05 0.32 2.61
N ARG A 180 8.90 0.33 3.28
CA ARG A 180 8.43 1.44 4.11
C ARG A 180 9.40 1.86 5.22
N ALA A 181 10.20 0.92 5.74
CA ALA A 181 11.20 1.12 6.77
C ALA A 181 12.64 0.87 6.26
N SER A 182 12.95 1.16 5.00
CA SER A 182 14.30 1.00 4.41
C SER A 182 14.90 2.33 3.96
N SER A 183 16.18 2.39 3.60
CA SER A 183 16.69 3.34 2.60
C SER A 183 17.25 2.64 1.36
N ASP A 184 17.31 1.32 1.41
CA ASP A 184 17.86 0.48 0.37
C ASP A 184 16.78 0.04 -0.61
N SER A 185 17.08 0.21 -1.89
CA SER A 185 16.33 -0.40 -2.98
C SER A 185 16.71 -1.88 -3.08
N ALA A 186 15.70 -2.74 -3.27
CA ALA A 186 15.84 -4.18 -3.34
C ALA A 186 15.09 -4.75 -4.53
N GLY A 187 15.52 -5.92 -4.99
CA GLY A 187 14.74 -6.70 -5.94
C GLY A 187 13.35 -7.06 -5.41
N LEU A 188 12.51 -7.53 -6.30
CA LEU A 188 11.12 -7.88 -6.07
C LEU A 188 11.01 -9.37 -5.71
N ALA A 189 10.19 -9.71 -4.71
CA ALA A 189 9.96 -11.08 -4.29
C ALA A 189 8.57 -11.23 -3.66
N VAL A 190 8.16 -12.46 -3.37
CA VAL A 190 7.00 -12.75 -2.52
C VAL A 190 7.44 -12.97 -1.07
N ALA A 191 6.48 -13.01 -0.15
CA ALA A 191 6.75 -13.33 1.25
C ALA A 191 7.51 -14.67 1.35
N GLY A 192 8.64 -14.69 2.06
CA GLY A 192 9.49 -15.88 2.21
C GLY A 192 10.44 -16.19 1.05
N GLY A 193 10.34 -15.45 -0.07
CA GLY A 193 11.29 -15.53 -1.17
C GLY A 193 12.63 -14.89 -0.79
N THR A 194 13.74 -15.55 -1.14
CA THR A 194 15.10 -15.07 -0.84
C THR A 194 15.88 -14.64 -2.08
N GLN A 195 15.28 -14.79 -3.27
CA GLN A 195 15.85 -14.36 -4.55
C GLN A 195 15.08 -13.18 -5.13
N GLY A 196 15.79 -12.16 -5.58
CA GLY A 196 15.16 -11.01 -6.23
C GLY A 196 14.82 -11.30 -7.70
N SER A 197 13.66 -10.80 -8.13
CA SER A 197 13.30 -10.56 -9.52
C SER A 197 13.34 -9.05 -9.78
N ASN A 198 13.65 -8.62 -10.99
CA ASN A 198 13.59 -7.22 -11.39
C ASN A 198 12.52 -6.98 -12.46
N LYS A 199 11.52 -7.87 -12.52
CA LYS A 199 10.55 -7.87 -13.60
C LYS A 199 9.17 -8.21 -13.08
N PHE A 200 8.49 -7.18 -12.59
CA PHE A 200 7.07 -7.22 -12.32
C PHE A 200 6.31 -6.51 -13.44
N THR A 201 5.78 -7.28 -14.39
CA THR A 201 5.00 -6.74 -15.52
C THR A 201 3.53 -6.78 -15.21
N PHE A 202 2.77 -5.76 -15.63
CA PHE A 202 1.33 -5.73 -15.41
C PHE A 202 0.61 -4.95 -16.51
N ALA A 203 -0.65 -5.32 -16.74
CA ALA A 203 -1.57 -4.61 -17.61
C ALA A 203 -3.01 -4.85 -17.16
N GLY A 204 -3.86 -3.84 -17.26
CA GLY A 204 -5.26 -3.96 -16.91
C GLY A 204 -6.03 -2.68 -17.12
N GLY A 205 -7.30 -2.69 -16.73
CA GLY A 205 -8.12 -1.50 -16.84
C GLY A 205 -9.38 -1.54 -16.01
N ASP A 206 -9.91 -0.34 -15.83
CA ASP A 206 -11.15 -0.03 -15.14
C ASP A 206 -12.14 0.52 -16.17
N TYR A 207 -13.23 -0.21 -16.40
CA TYR A 207 -14.26 0.17 -17.36
C TYR A 207 -15.56 0.52 -16.65
N LYS A 208 -15.98 1.78 -16.75
CA LYS A 208 -17.28 2.24 -16.25
C LYS A 208 -18.38 1.80 -17.24
N LEU A 209 -18.91 0.60 -17.03
CA LEU A 209 -20.03 0.05 -17.81
C LEU A 209 -21.27 0.96 -17.73
N THR A 210 -21.50 1.54 -16.56
CA THR A 210 -22.50 2.60 -16.34
C THR A 210 -21.94 3.64 -15.38
N LYS A 211 -22.70 4.69 -15.06
CA LYS A 211 -22.31 5.67 -14.04
C LYS A 211 -22.13 5.06 -12.63
N ASP A 212 -22.76 3.91 -12.38
CA ASP A 212 -22.82 3.27 -11.06
C ASP A 212 -22.07 1.92 -11.02
N LEU A 213 -21.65 1.39 -12.18
CA LEU A 213 -21.03 0.07 -12.33
C LEU A 213 -19.67 0.16 -13.01
N THR A 214 -18.63 -0.29 -12.31
CA THR A 214 -17.27 -0.41 -12.84
C THR A 214 -16.84 -1.88 -12.85
N ALA A 215 -16.41 -2.38 -13.99
CA ALA A 215 -15.74 -3.66 -14.12
C ALA A 215 -14.23 -3.43 -14.18
N GLN A 216 -13.47 -4.28 -13.50
CA GLN A 216 -12.01 -4.20 -13.43
C GLN A 216 -11.41 -5.53 -13.88
N TYR A 217 -10.34 -5.47 -14.67
CA TYR A 217 -9.54 -6.65 -14.97
C TYR A 217 -8.06 -6.28 -15.03
N TYR A 218 -7.22 -7.05 -14.35
CA TYR A 218 -5.78 -6.84 -14.33
C TYR A 218 -5.05 -8.20 -14.44
N TYR A 219 -3.97 -8.19 -15.19
CA TYR A 219 -2.95 -9.24 -15.22
C TYR A 219 -1.66 -8.69 -14.65
N ALA A 220 -0.96 -9.49 -13.85
CA ALA A 220 0.39 -9.20 -13.38
C ALA A 220 1.26 -10.46 -13.41
N ASN A 221 2.55 -10.30 -13.65
CA ASN A 221 3.54 -11.36 -13.57
C ASN A 221 4.78 -10.85 -12.86
N LEU A 222 5.14 -11.52 -11.76
CA LEU A 222 6.43 -11.40 -11.14
C LEU A 222 7.29 -12.54 -11.66
N GLU A 223 8.23 -12.24 -12.55
CA GLU A 223 9.09 -13.25 -13.19
C GLU A 223 9.73 -14.15 -12.15
N ASP A 224 9.73 -15.45 -12.42
CA ASP A 224 10.23 -16.53 -11.57
C ASP A 224 9.44 -16.80 -10.28
N TYR A 225 8.33 -16.09 -10.04
CA TYR A 225 7.45 -16.33 -8.90
C TYR A 225 6.02 -16.71 -9.33
N TYR A 226 5.27 -15.76 -9.88
CA TYR A 226 3.84 -15.97 -10.16
C TYR A 226 3.32 -15.16 -11.33
N GLN A 227 2.21 -15.64 -11.89
CA GLN A 227 1.27 -14.85 -12.67
C GLN A 227 -0.06 -14.73 -11.90
N GLN A 228 -0.70 -13.57 -11.97
CA GLN A 228 -1.92 -13.25 -11.25
C GLN A 228 -2.93 -12.58 -12.17
N HIS A 229 -4.14 -13.13 -12.19
CA HIS A 229 -5.31 -12.52 -12.79
C HIS A 229 -6.19 -11.96 -11.69
N PHE A 230 -6.67 -10.73 -11.86
CA PHE A 230 -7.67 -10.11 -11.01
C PHE A 230 -8.89 -9.73 -11.85
N ALA A 231 -10.08 -10.04 -11.32
CA ALA A 231 -11.35 -9.54 -11.81
C ALA A 231 -12.12 -8.88 -10.67
N GLY A 232 -12.66 -7.69 -10.93
CA GLY A 232 -13.39 -6.89 -9.95
C GLY A 232 -14.70 -6.34 -10.50
N LEU A 233 -15.69 -6.20 -9.61
CA LEU A 233 -16.95 -5.51 -9.90
C LEU A 233 -17.30 -4.57 -8.76
N LEU A 234 -17.45 -3.29 -9.08
CA LEU A 234 -17.83 -2.23 -8.14
C LEU A 234 -19.18 -1.66 -8.59
N HIS A 235 -20.20 -1.79 -7.75
CA HIS A 235 -21.54 -1.27 -8.03
C HIS A 235 -22.03 -0.38 -6.89
N VAL A 236 -22.60 0.78 -7.19
CA VAL A 236 -23.28 1.65 -6.22
C VAL A 236 -24.74 1.77 -6.60
N LEU A 237 -25.62 1.11 -5.86
CA LEU A 237 -27.06 1.22 -6.04
C LEU A 237 -27.61 2.40 -5.21
N PRO A 238 -28.04 3.51 -5.82
CA PRO A 238 -28.76 4.54 -5.10
C PRO A 238 -30.17 4.03 -4.72
N LEU A 239 -30.59 4.25 -3.48
CA LEU A 239 -31.91 3.87 -2.96
C LEU A 239 -32.78 5.09 -2.64
N GLY A 240 -32.46 6.24 -3.27
CA GLY A 240 -33.13 7.51 -3.01
C GLY A 240 -32.90 8.00 -1.58
N GLU A 241 -33.98 8.38 -0.90
CA GLU A 241 -33.95 8.86 0.50
C GLU A 241 -33.52 7.78 1.50
N TYR A 242 -33.55 6.50 1.09
CA TYR A 242 -33.13 5.36 1.90
C TYR A 242 -31.61 5.07 1.80
N GLY A 243 -30.83 5.98 1.22
CA GLY A 243 -29.37 5.89 1.19
C GLY A 243 -28.82 5.18 -0.05
N SER A 244 -27.74 4.42 0.12
CA SER A 244 -27.11 3.67 -0.98
C SER A 244 -26.54 2.33 -0.52
N LEU A 245 -26.50 1.37 -1.44
CA LEU A 245 -25.85 0.09 -1.25
C LEU A 245 -24.69 -0.04 -2.24
N LYS A 246 -23.46 -0.11 -1.72
CA LYS A 246 -22.28 -0.44 -2.51
C LYS A 246 -22.01 -1.94 -2.43
N THR A 247 -21.75 -2.56 -3.58
CA THR A 247 -21.27 -3.94 -3.73
C THR A 247 -19.87 -3.92 -4.33
N ASP A 248 -18.95 -4.68 -3.74
CA ASP A 248 -17.56 -4.82 -4.18
C ASP A 248 -17.21 -6.31 -4.22
N LEU A 249 -17.04 -6.85 -5.42
CA LEU A 249 -16.69 -8.24 -5.67
C LEU A 249 -15.28 -8.29 -6.25
N ARG A 250 -14.46 -9.20 -5.72
CA ARG A 250 -13.06 -9.37 -6.11
C ARG A 250 -12.76 -10.85 -6.27
N TYR A 251 -12.03 -11.19 -7.32
CA TYR A 251 -11.49 -12.52 -7.53
C TYR A 251 -10.05 -12.41 -8.02
N PHE A 252 -9.19 -13.24 -7.45
CA PHE A 252 -7.79 -13.38 -7.79
C PHE A 252 -7.51 -14.84 -8.10
N LYS A 253 -6.79 -15.08 -9.19
CA LYS A 253 -6.18 -16.37 -9.52
C LYS A 253 -4.68 -16.18 -9.66
N THR A 254 -3.90 -16.83 -8.80
CA THR A 254 -2.45 -16.68 -8.73
C THR A 254 -1.81 -18.06 -8.87
N THR A 255 -1.01 -18.25 -9.92
CA THR A 255 -0.34 -19.53 -10.18
C THR A 255 1.16 -19.31 -10.34
N SER A 256 1.95 -20.34 -10.04
CA SER A 256 3.40 -20.29 -10.16
C SER A 256 3.86 -19.94 -11.58
N ASP A 257 4.99 -19.25 -11.66
CA ASP A 257 5.65 -18.90 -12.92
C ASP A 257 7.17 -19.11 -12.80
N GLY A 258 7.82 -19.39 -13.94
CA GLY A 258 9.27 -19.55 -14.04
C GLY A 258 9.86 -20.52 -13.01
N LYS A 259 10.92 -20.09 -12.31
CA LYS A 259 11.62 -20.93 -11.33
C LYS A 259 10.74 -21.45 -10.19
N ASN A 260 9.72 -20.71 -9.74
CA ASN A 260 8.82 -21.20 -8.70
C ASN A 260 8.08 -22.48 -9.13
N SER A 261 7.80 -22.68 -10.42
CA SER A 261 7.15 -23.91 -10.94
C SER A 261 8.06 -25.14 -10.94
N SER A 262 9.32 -25.02 -10.51
CA SER A 262 10.27 -26.13 -10.45
C SER A 262 10.80 -26.35 -9.03
N ALA A 263 10.95 -27.61 -8.63
CA ALA A 263 11.54 -27.95 -7.33
C ALA A 263 12.94 -27.35 -7.13
N ALA A 264 13.77 -27.33 -8.19
CA ALA A 264 15.12 -26.75 -8.14
C ALA A 264 15.10 -25.22 -7.93
N GLY A 265 14.17 -24.51 -8.59
CA GLY A 265 14.00 -23.07 -8.41
C GLY A 265 13.46 -22.69 -7.02
N ARG A 266 12.52 -23.48 -6.49
CA ARG A 266 12.05 -23.31 -5.10
C ARG A 266 13.16 -23.58 -4.08
N ALA A 267 13.99 -24.60 -4.31
CA ALA A 267 15.15 -24.91 -3.48
C ALA A 267 16.22 -23.80 -3.51
N SER A 268 16.35 -23.05 -4.61
CA SER A 268 17.29 -21.92 -4.71
C SER A 268 16.74 -20.61 -4.09
N GLY A 269 15.47 -20.59 -3.70
CA GLY A 269 14.87 -19.48 -2.94
C GLY A 269 13.71 -18.75 -3.63
N TYR A 270 13.31 -19.16 -4.83
CA TYR A 270 12.10 -18.66 -5.51
C TYR A 270 10.86 -19.40 -4.99
N LYS A 271 10.57 -19.28 -3.70
CA LYS A 271 9.48 -19.99 -3.03
C LYS A 271 8.58 -19.01 -2.25
N LEU A 272 7.32 -19.39 -2.09
CA LEU A 272 6.43 -18.76 -1.12
C LEU A 272 6.71 -19.30 0.28
N GLY A 273 6.75 -18.40 1.26
CA GLY A 273 6.79 -18.75 2.68
C GLY A 273 5.38 -19.01 3.23
N GLY A 274 5.31 -19.78 4.31
CA GLY A 274 4.04 -20.20 4.91
C GLY A 274 3.60 -21.58 4.41
N PHE A 275 2.31 -21.87 4.50
CA PHE A 275 1.75 -23.16 4.10
C PHE A 275 1.62 -23.26 2.58
N THR A 276 2.08 -24.39 2.03
CA THR A 276 1.61 -24.94 0.76
C THR A 276 1.25 -26.40 0.98
N LYS A 277 0.27 -26.90 0.24
CA LYS A 277 -0.30 -28.24 0.43
C LYS A 277 0.71 -29.38 0.35
N ASP A 278 1.73 -29.22 -0.48
CA ASP A 278 2.84 -30.16 -0.66
C ASP A 278 4.10 -29.78 0.14
N GLY A 279 4.07 -28.67 0.89
CA GLY A 279 5.21 -28.10 1.61
C GLY A 279 6.35 -27.59 0.72
N SER A 280 6.16 -27.50 -0.60
CA SER A 280 7.24 -27.16 -1.53
C SER A 280 7.44 -25.65 -1.73
N GLY A 281 6.49 -24.81 -1.33
CA GLY A 281 6.50 -23.37 -1.59
C GLY A 281 6.07 -22.97 -3.00
N GLU A 282 5.42 -23.88 -3.73
CA GLU A 282 4.78 -23.62 -5.02
C GLU A 282 3.53 -22.75 -4.84
N ILE A 283 3.37 -21.75 -5.71
CA ILE A 283 2.26 -20.80 -5.65
C ILE A 283 1.07 -21.35 -6.44
N ASP A 284 -0.05 -21.60 -5.77
CA ASP A 284 -1.32 -21.96 -6.39
C ASP A 284 -2.47 -21.49 -5.50
N ASN A 285 -3.12 -20.39 -5.89
CA ASN A 285 -4.10 -19.72 -5.07
C ASN A 285 -5.25 -19.12 -5.87
N ASP A 286 -6.46 -19.44 -5.45
CA ASP A 286 -7.70 -18.75 -5.81
C ASP A 286 -8.24 -18.02 -4.57
N THR A 287 -8.44 -16.71 -4.66
CA THR A 287 -9.02 -15.91 -3.58
C THR A 287 -10.17 -15.08 -4.10
N TRP A 288 -11.31 -15.12 -3.41
CA TRP A 288 -12.43 -14.22 -3.70
C TRP A 288 -12.92 -13.51 -2.44
N SER A 289 -13.42 -12.29 -2.62
CA SER A 289 -14.02 -11.48 -1.58
C SER A 289 -15.30 -10.80 -2.09
N ALA A 290 -16.31 -10.74 -1.24
CA ALA A 290 -17.53 -9.97 -1.46
C ALA A 290 -17.77 -9.05 -0.27
N ALA A 291 -17.98 -7.76 -0.52
CA ALA A 291 -18.31 -6.78 0.49
C ALA A 291 -19.53 -5.94 0.07
N PHE A 292 -20.43 -5.73 1.03
CA PHE A 292 -21.63 -4.93 0.90
C PHE A 292 -21.60 -3.81 1.92
N ILE A 293 -21.78 -2.57 1.48
CA ILE A 293 -21.73 -1.38 2.34
C ILE A 293 -23.03 -0.61 2.14
N TYR A 294 -23.88 -0.62 3.16
CA TYR A 294 -25.09 0.18 3.20
C TYR A 294 -24.81 1.51 3.92
N SER A 295 -25.08 2.63 3.26
CA SER A 295 -24.86 3.98 3.81
C SER A 295 -26.16 4.75 3.90
N LEU A 296 -26.44 5.36 5.05
CA LEU A 296 -27.61 6.21 5.29
C LEU A 296 -27.27 7.34 6.27
N GLY A 297 -27.39 8.59 5.81
CA GLY A 297 -27.01 9.77 6.60
C GLY A 297 -25.54 9.69 7.03
N GLY A 298 -25.28 9.82 8.33
CA GLY A 298 -23.93 9.66 8.90
C GLY A 298 -23.51 8.18 9.09
N HIS A 299 -24.38 7.20 8.87
CA HIS A 299 -24.11 5.80 9.18
C HIS A 299 -23.63 5.02 7.95
N ALA A 300 -22.72 4.07 8.16
CA ALA A 300 -22.40 3.03 7.20
C ALA A 300 -22.21 1.67 7.89
N ILE A 301 -22.86 0.64 7.36
CA ILE A 301 -22.70 -0.76 7.79
C ILE A 301 -22.09 -1.54 6.65
N THR A 302 -20.96 -2.20 6.93
CA THR A 302 -20.30 -3.13 6.02
C THR A 302 -20.51 -4.56 6.52
N ALA A 303 -20.83 -5.47 5.61
CA ALA A 303 -20.75 -6.91 5.85
C ALA A 303 -20.08 -7.57 4.64
N GLY A 304 -19.31 -8.63 4.87
CA GLY A 304 -18.67 -9.34 3.78
C GLY A 304 -18.04 -10.65 4.18
N TYR A 305 -17.53 -11.33 3.16
CA TYR A 305 -16.93 -12.64 3.27
C TYR A 305 -15.79 -12.79 2.25
N GLN A 306 -14.72 -13.44 2.67
CA GLN A 306 -13.57 -13.78 1.83
C GLN A 306 -13.23 -15.26 2.00
N ARG A 307 -12.77 -15.89 0.92
CA ARG A 307 -12.23 -17.25 0.95
C ARG A 307 -10.93 -17.33 0.17
N VAL A 308 -9.96 -18.03 0.75
CA VAL A 308 -8.67 -18.39 0.17
C VAL A 308 -8.69 -19.90 -0.13
N SER A 309 -8.19 -20.33 -1.28
CA SER A 309 -8.05 -21.76 -1.60
C SER A 309 -6.99 -22.45 -0.73
N GLU A 310 -6.97 -23.78 -0.72
CA GLU A 310 -6.20 -24.59 0.22
C GLU A 310 -4.77 -24.90 -0.25
N ASP A 311 -4.43 -24.63 -1.51
CA ASP A 311 -3.18 -25.11 -2.12
C ASP A 311 -1.96 -24.26 -1.71
N SER A 312 -2.09 -22.93 -1.64
CA SER A 312 -1.10 -22.01 -1.06
C SER A 312 -1.74 -20.76 -0.45
N ASN A 313 -1.00 -20.04 0.39
CA ASN A 313 -1.40 -18.70 0.86
C ASN A 313 -1.62 -17.75 -0.33
N PHE A 314 -2.54 -16.78 -0.18
CA PHE A 314 -2.64 -15.68 -1.14
C PHE A 314 -1.38 -14.81 -1.06
N THR A 315 -0.87 -14.39 -2.21
CA THR A 315 0.37 -13.62 -2.26
C THR A 315 0.31 -12.51 -3.31
N GLN A 316 0.96 -11.40 -2.97
CA GLN A 316 1.38 -10.34 -3.87
C GLN A 316 2.81 -9.95 -3.48
N LEU A 317 3.37 -8.97 -4.18
CA LEU A 317 4.73 -8.47 -3.93
C LEU A 317 5.01 -8.16 -2.45
N ASN A 318 6.03 -8.80 -1.89
CA ASN A 318 6.55 -8.58 -0.56
C ASN A 318 8.04 -8.97 -0.50
N GLN A 319 8.92 -7.98 -0.59
CA GLN A 319 10.37 -8.11 -0.60
C GLN A 319 11.00 -8.37 0.79
N GLY A 320 10.18 -8.57 1.84
CA GLY A 320 10.67 -8.71 3.21
C GLY A 320 11.54 -9.94 3.46
N GLY A 321 11.50 -10.95 2.59
CA GLY A 321 12.31 -12.16 2.70
C GLY A 321 13.74 -12.03 2.17
N LEU A 322 14.08 -10.93 1.49
CA LEU A 322 15.39 -10.76 0.87
C LEU A 322 16.48 -10.50 1.92
N VAL A 323 17.58 -11.26 1.81
CA VAL A 323 18.68 -11.23 2.78
C VAL A 323 19.34 -9.86 2.81
N GLY A 324 19.46 -9.27 4.00
CA GLY A 324 20.11 -7.97 4.21
C GLY A 324 19.35 -6.78 3.60
N LYS A 325 18.15 -7.00 3.06
CA LYS A 325 17.29 -6.01 2.40
C LYS A 325 15.82 -6.11 2.83
N GLY A 326 15.53 -6.99 3.80
CA GLY A 326 14.21 -7.50 4.22
C GLY A 326 13.29 -6.54 4.95
N GLU A 327 13.49 -5.23 4.77
CA GLU A 327 12.55 -4.20 5.18
C GLU A 327 11.32 -4.30 4.26
N GLY A 328 10.39 -5.17 4.62
CA GLY A 328 9.19 -5.47 3.86
C GLY A 328 8.09 -4.44 4.06
N GLY A 329 6.86 -4.86 3.73
CA GLY A 329 5.66 -4.08 3.95
C GLY A 329 4.83 -4.00 2.70
N ALA A 330 3.98 -5.00 2.53
CA ALA A 330 2.97 -5.02 1.50
C ALA A 330 1.64 -4.49 2.07
N SER A 331 0.83 -3.92 1.20
CA SER A 331 -0.62 -3.84 1.38
C SER A 331 -1.26 -4.66 0.28
N LEU A 332 -2.41 -5.26 0.60
CA LEU A 332 -3.14 -6.15 -0.31
C LEU A 332 -4.46 -5.49 -0.67
N TYR A 333 -4.91 -5.73 -1.91
CA TYR A 333 -6.19 -5.20 -2.37
C TYR A 333 -7.38 -6.05 -1.88
N LEU A 334 -7.47 -6.25 -0.56
CA LEU A 334 -8.49 -7.06 0.11
C LEU A 334 -9.16 -6.28 1.24
N TYR A 335 -10.42 -6.56 1.52
CA TYR A 335 -11.09 -6.00 2.70
C TYR A 335 -10.59 -6.63 3.99
N THR A 336 -9.90 -7.76 3.95
CA THR A 336 -9.34 -8.40 5.14
C THR A 336 -7.92 -7.96 5.45
N ASP A 337 -7.26 -7.19 4.58
CA ASP A 337 -5.99 -6.52 4.90
C ASP A 337 -6.23 -5.43 5.95
N ARG A 338 -5.90 -5.73 7.21
CA ARG A 338 -6.31 -4.94 8.38
C ARG A 338 -5.12 -4.53 9.23
N THR A 339 -5.40 -4.03 10.43
CA THR A 339 -4.39 -3.37 11.26
C THR A 339 -3.26 -4.33 11.59
N ILE A 340 -3.58 -5.55 12.00
CA ILE A 340 -2.60 -6.55 12.46
C ILE A 340 -2.49 -7.71 11.45
N GLN A 341 -3.62 -8.30 11.07
CA GLN A 341 -3.74 -9.47 10.21
C GLN A 341 -4.22 -9.11 8.81
N THR A 342 -4.04 -10.06 7.90
CA THR A 342 -4.47 -9.93 6.50
C THR A 342 -5.46 -11.01 6.07
N PHE A 343 -5.62 -12.09 6.84
CA PHE A 343 -6.51 -13.23 6.59
C PHE A 343 -6.34 -13.83 5.18
N ILE A 344 -5.09 -14.16 4.85
CA ILE A 344 -4.66 -14.65 3.53
C ILE A 344 -4.14 -16.09 3.55
N GLN A 345 -4.38 -16.82 4.64
CA GLN A 345 -3.81 -18.15 4.81
C GLN A 345 -4.53 -19.16 3.93
N ALA A 346 -3.81 -20.20 3.51
CA ALA A 346 -4.39 -21.29 2.73
C ALA A 346 -5.62 -21.88 3.44
N GLY A 347 -6.72 -22.03 2.71
CA GLY A 347 -8.01 -22.55 3.17
C GLY A 347 -8.85 -21.58 3.98
N GLU A 348 -8.33 -20.40 4.31
CA GLU A 348 -8.97 -19.48 5.24
C GLU A 348 -10.30 -18.93 4.72
N ARG A 349 -11.30 -18.96 5.60
CA ARG A 349 -12.65 -18.45 5.38
C ARG A 349 -12.93 -17.34 6.37
N THR A 350 -13.10 -16.12 5.87
CA THR A 350 -13.17 -14.93 6.72
C THR A 350 -14.47 -14.18 6.54
N ALA A 351 -15.29 -14.18 7.59
CA ALA A 351 -16.45 -13.30 7.68
C ALA A 351 -16.06 -12.00 8.38
N PHE A 352 -16.60 -10.87 7.92
CA PHE A 352 -16.31 -9.57 8.52
C PHE A 352 -17.51 -8.63 8.51
N ALA A 353 -17.55 -7.75 9.51
CA ALA A 353 -18.52 -6.69 9.62
C ALA A 353 -17.88 -5.40 10.18
N GLN A 354 -18.34 -4.25 9.70
CA GLN A 354 -17.90 -2.94 10.17
C GLN A 354 -19.11 -2.03 10.38
N TYR A 355 -19.07 -1.24 11.44
CA TYR A 355 -19.91 -0.05 11.57
C TYR A 355 -19.03 1.19 11.53
N ALA A 356 -19.44 2.19 10.75
CA ALA A 356 -18.77 3.48 10.67
C ALA A 356 -19.77 4.62 10.82
N TYR A 357 -19.31 5.74 11.39
CA TYR A 357 -20.11 6.93 11.60
C TYR A 357 -19.34 8.21 11.24
N ASP A 358 -19.98 9.08 10.46
CA ASP A 358 -19.54 10.45 10.18
C ASP A 358 -20.31 11.43 11.07
N PHE A 359 -19.61 12.01 12.05
CA PHE A 359 -20.21 12.91 13.03
C PHE A 359 -20.54 14.30 12.48
N ALA A 360 -20.25 14.57 11.20
CA ALA A 360 -20.80 15.75 10.53
C ALA A 360 -22.33 15.77 10.61
N ALA A 361 -22.99 14.61 10.61
CA ALA A 361 -24.43 14.48 10.81
C ALA A 361 -24.92 14.97 12.20
N LEU A 362 -24.02 15.06 13.19
CA LEU A 362 -24.28 15.60 14.53
C LEU A 362 -23.64 16.98 14.75
N GLY A 363 -23.21 17.65 13.67
CA GLY A 363 -22.60 18.97 13.75
C GLY A 363 -21.13 18.98 14.20
N VAL A 364 -20.44 17.83 14.18
CA VAL A 364 -19.00 17.72 14.46
C VAL A 364 -18.24 17.31 13.19
N PRO A 365 -18.15 18.19 12.17
CA PRO A 365 -17.45 17.89 10.93
C PRO A 365 -15.97 17.59 11.20
N GLY A 366 -15.44 16.62 10.44
CA GLY A 366 -14.07 16.15 10.57
C GLY A 366 -13.88 14.99 11.54
N LEU A 367 -14.84 14.71 12.42
CA LEU A 367 -14.80 13.55 13.32
C LEU A 367 -15.45 12.33 12.67
N LYS A 368 -14.71 11.22 12.61
CA LYS A 368 -15.18 9.92 12.09
C LYS A 368 -14.74 8.81 13.02
N ALA A 369 -15.59 7.80 13.18
CA ALA A 369 -15.23 6.60 13.92
C ALA A 369 -15.69 5.33 13.20
N SER A 370 -14.99 4.23 13.41
CA SER A 370 -15.45 2.91 12.99
C SER A 370 -14.99 1.82 13.95
N VAL A 371 -15.75 0.74 13.96
CA VAL A 371 -15.37 -0.54 14.57
C VAL A 371 -15.58 -1.65 13.55
N MET A 372 -14.57 -2.51 13.40
CA MET A 372 -14.62 -3.68 12.53
C MET A 372 -14.29 -4.93 13.32
N TYR A 373 -14.94 -6.03 12.96
CA TYR A 373 -14.62 -7.37 13.46
C TYR A 373 -14.48 -8.33 12.28
N LEU A 374 -13.44 -9.17 12.33
CA LEU A 374 -13.14 -10.22 11.36
C LEU A 374 -12.93 -11.54 12.09
N LYS A 375 -13.45 -12.63 11.54
CA LYS A 375 -13.19 -13.99 12.04
C LYS A 375 -12.84 -14.89 10.86
N GLY A 376 -11.61 -15.42 10.90
CA GLY A 376 -11.09 -16.46 10.01
C GLY A 376 -11.15 -17.84 10.65
N ASP A 377 -11.50 -18.85 9.86
CA ASP A 377 -11.41 -20.27 10.23
C ASP A 377 -10.92 -21.12 9.03
N ASN A 378 -10.75 -22.44 9.24
CA ASN A 378 -10.31 -23.40 8.21
C ASN A 378 -8.90 -23.16 7.69
N ILE A 379 -8.07 -22.51 8.50
CA ILE A 379 -6.69 -22.23 8.13
C ILE A 379 -5.93 -23.55 8.10
N GLN A 380 -5.34 -23.86 6.95
CA GLN A 380 -4.53 -25.04 6.77
C GLN A 380 -3.18 -24.86 7.47
N THR A 381 -2.78 -25.89 8.21
CA THR A 381 -1.50 -25.92 8.92
C THR A 381 -0.76 -27.21 8.62
N ALA A 382 0.57 -27.19 8.70
CA ALA A 382 1.39 -28.40 8.52
C ALA A 382 1.06 -29.50 9.56
N SER A 383 0.41 -29.13 10.68
CA SER A 383 -0.04 -30.08 11.69
C SER A 383 -1.33 -30.83 11.31
N GLY A 384 -1.99 -30.45 10.21
CA GLY A 384 -3.28 -31.00 9.79
C GLY A 384 -4.47 -30.57 10.66
N ARG A 385 -4.26 -29.61 11.57
CA ARG A 385 -5.34 -29.00 12.36
C ARG A 385 -5.85 -27.75 11.65
N ASP A 386 -7.16 -27.62 11.58
CA ASP A 386 -7.81 -26.36 11.20
C ASP A 386 -7.57 -25.34 12.30
N ALA A 387 -6.88 -24.26 11.93
CA ALA A 387 -6.61 -23.14 12.82
C ALA A 387 -7.58 -21.99 12.56
N SER A 388 -7.67 -21.06 13.51
CA SER A 388 -8.55 -19.92 13.42
C SER A 388 -7.88 -18.65 13.92
N GLU A 389 -8.38 -17.50 13.47
CA GLU A 389 -7.93 -16.21 13.96
C GLU A 389 -9.06 -15.18 13.94
N TRP A 390 -8.94 -14.13 14.73
CA TRP A 390 -9.88 -13.02 14.69
C TRP A 390 -9.20 -11.70 15.01
N GLU A 391 -9.75 -10.62 14.48
CA GLU A 391 -9.28 -9.26 14.73
C GLU A 391 -10.45 -8.30 14.95
N ARG A 392 -10.29 -7.42 15.93
CA ARG A 392 -11.18 -6.28 16.17
C ARG A 392 -10.40 -4.98 16.05
N ASP A 393 -10.85 -4.13 15.13
CA ASP A 393 -10.26 -2.82 14.86
C ASP A 393 -11.19 -1.69 15.27
N ILE A 394 -10.65 -0.69 15.96
CA ILE A 394 -11.31 0.58 16.24
C ILE A 394 -10.49 1.70 15.58
N SER A 395 -11.17 2.56 14.84
CA SER A 395 -10.59 3.76 14.25
C SER A 395 -11.31 5.00 14.74
N LEU A 396 -10.55 6.03 15.09
CA LEU A 396 -11.04 7.37 15.38
C LEU A 396 -10.17 8.37 14.63
N ASP A 397 -10.80 9.23 13.84
CA ASP A 397 -10.14 10.29 13.07
C ASP A 397 -10.79 11.63 13.39
N TYR A 398 -9.98 12.68 13.52
CA TYR A 398 -10.44 14.05 13.63
C TYR A 398 -9.58 15.00 12.79
N VAL A 399 -10.20 15.81 11.94
CA VAL A 399 -9.52 16.88 11.21
C VAL A 399 -10.06 18.23 11.66
N ILE A 400 -9.16 19.14 12.06
CA ILE A 400 -9.54 20.51 12.43
C ILE A 400 -10.05 21.25 11.20
N GLN A 401 -11.28 21.78 11.27
CA GLN A 401 -11.98 22.35 10.11
C GLN A 401 -11.67 23.84 9.86
N SER A 402 -11.21 24.59 10.87
CA SER A 402 -11.02 26.04 10.78
C SER A 402 -9.93 26.56 11.73
N GLY A 403 -9.61 27.85 11.62
CA GLY A 403 -8.59 28.51 12.46
C GLY A 403 -7.14 28.22 12.00
N ALA A 404 -6.18 28.61 12.84
CA ALA A 404 -4.75 28.51 12.53
C ALA A 404 -4.25 27.06 12.34
N LEU A 405 -4.94 26.08 12.93
CA LEU A 405 -4.60 24.65 12.82
C LEU A 405 -5.52 23.90 11.84
N LYS A 406 -6.23 24.61 10.95
CA LYS A 406 -7.06 23.99 9.91
C LYS A 406 -6.23 22.95 9.15
N ASN A 407 -6.82 21.77 8.92
CA ASN A 407 -6.23 20.61 8.27
C ASN A 407 -5.20 19.82 9.10
N VAL A 408 -4.96 20.16 10.37
CA VAL A 408 -4.27 19.23 11.27
C VAL A 408 -5.21 18.04 11.54
N GLY A 409 -4.71 16.84 11.24
CA GLY A 409 -5.41 15.58 11.43
C GLY A 409 -4.85 14.81 12.62
N PHE A 410 -5.75 14.17 13.36
CA PHE A 410 -5.45 13.23 14.43
C PHE A 410 -6.08 11.88 14.06
N GLY A 411 -5.31 10.81 14.20
CA GLY A 411 -5.78 9.47 14.00
C GLY A 411 -5.37 8.57 15.16
N TRP A 412 -6.32 7.79 15.64
CA TRP A 412 -6.07 6.66 16.53
C TRP A 412 -6.58 5.39 15.89
N ARG A 413 -5.76 4.34 15.93
CA ARG A 413 -6.13 2.97 15.56
C ARG A 413 -5.83 2.06 16.74
N ASN A 414 -6.79 1.20 17.08
CA ASN A 414 -6.63 0.17 18.09
C ASN A 414 -7.03 -1.19 17.51
N GLY A 415 -6.07 -2.10 17.40
CA GLY A 415 -6.28 -3.47 16.94
C GLY A 415 -6.15 -4.45 18.10
N MET A 416 -6.99 -5.48 18.11
CA MET A 416 -6.88 -6.62 19.01
C MET A 416 -7.02 -7.87 18.15
N SER A 417 -5.98 -8.70 18.12
CA SER A 417 -5.88 -9.87 17.29
C SER A 417 -5.58 -11.10 18.15
N ARG A 418 -6.28 -12.20 17.89
CA ARG A 418 -6.00 -13.50 18.50
C ARG A 418 -5.90 -14.55 17.41
N SER A 419 -4.92 -15.45 17.50
CA SER A 419 -4.64 -16.39 16.42
C SER A 419 -4.08 -17.71 16.94
N ASP A 420 -4.47 -18.80 16.30
CA ASP A 420 -3.91 -20.13 16.55
C ASP A 420 -2.58 -20.35 15.80
N ILE A 421 -2.21 -19.45 14.87
CA ILE A 421 -1.02 -19.56 14.01
C ILE A 421 0.00 -18.44 14.19
N ALA A 422 -0.36 -17.40 14.94
CA ALA A 422 0.48 -16.25 15.24
C ALA A 422 0.29 -15.86 16.71
N ARG A 423 1.18 -15.00 17.24
CA ARG A 423 1.03 -14.49 18.60
C ARG A 423 -0.23 -13.64 18.71
N ASP A 424 -0.85 -13.69 19.88
CA ASP A 424 -1.89 -12.76 20.27
C ASP A 424 -1.31 -11.35 20.38
N GLN A 425 -2.00 -10.35 19.83
CA GLN A 425 -1.49 -8.98 19.75
C GLN A 425 -2.55 -7.95 20.12
N ASP A 426 -2.14 -6.97 20.92
CA ASP A 426 -2.89 -5.73 21.13
C ASP A 426 -2.05 -4.57 20.59
N GLN A 427 -2.62 -3.76 19.69
CA GLN A 427 -1.87 -2.74 18.97
C GLN A 427 -2.54 -1.36 19.07
N ASN A 428 -1.73 -0.33 19.29
CA ASN A 428 -2.13 1.07 19.24
C ASN A 428 -1.26 1.83 18.25
N ARG A 429 -1.92 2.63 17.40
CA ARG A 429 -1.26 3.61 16.52
C ARG A 429 -1.88 4.97 16.77
N LEU A 430 -1.06 5.95 17.08
CA LEU A 430 -1.47 7.34 17.18
C LEU A 430 -0.67 8.14 16.17
N PHE A 431 -1.34 8.94 15.34
CA PHE A 431 -0.66 9.79 14.39
C PHE A 431 -1.29 11.17 14.29
N VAL A 432 -0.42 12.17 14.14
CA VAL A 432 -0.79 13.55 13.84
C VAL A 432 -0.24 13.89 12.47
N SER A 433 -1.08 14.40 11.59
CA SER A 433 -0.71 14.75 10.23
C SER A 433 -1.04 16.19 9.89
N TYR A 434 -0.21 16.79 9.04
CA TYR A 434 -0.46 18.11 8.49
C TYR A 434 0.18 18.22 7.10
N SER A 435 -0.50 18.87 6.17
CA SER A 435 0.01 19.12 4.81
C SER A 435 0.17 20.60 4.58
N ILE A 436 1.40 21.01 4.26
CA ILE A 436 1.76 22.40 3.99
C ILE A 436 1.91 22.55 2.48
N PRO A 437 1.02 23.29 1.79
CA PRO A 437 1.26 23.68 0.41
C PRO A 437 2.42 24.66 0.35
N LEU A 438 3.39 24.39 -0.52
CA LEU A 438 4.59 25.22 -0.69
C LEU A 438 4.49 26.12 -1.92
N MET A 439 3.63 25.79 -2.88
CA MET A 439 3.30 26.59 -4.06
C MET A 439 1.90 26.29 -4.56
#